data_AF-A0A401QCT9-F1
#
_entry.id   AF-A0A401QCT9-F1
#
_cell.length_a   1.000
_cell.length_b   1.000
_cell.length_c   1.000
_cell.angle_alpha   90.00
_cell.angle_beta   90.00
_cell.angle_gamma   90.00
#
_symmetry.space_group_name_H-M   'P 1'
#
loop_
_entity.id
_entity.type
_entity.pdbx_description
1 polymer ?
#
loop_
_entity_poly.entity_id
_entity_poly.type
_entity_poly.pdbx_seq_one_letter_code
_entity_poly.pdbx_strand_id
1 'polypeptide(L)'
;QNLSDLGGLIGISNSNLRSVKTRFEGVCLLALLVADSPTDTFQDQCISWLRTVQHTIQSQDPQTTIEVAIWALRDLLKYSAQLPELAREVAMNHIPTIVTSLLGLKPEVSPRLQHKQSPFFLIKGLRHETGSRVRFGSRESL
;
A
#
# COMPACT_ATOMS: atom_id res chain seq x y z
N GLN A 1 -23.57 4.86 -6.21
CA GLN A 1 -23.28 3.42 -6.22
C GLN A 1 -21.79 3.12 -6.02
N ASN A 2 -20.84 3.83 -6.66
CA ASN A 2 -19.39 3.58 -6.41
C ASN A 2 -18.88 3.83 -4.97
N LEU A 3 -19.44 4.78 -4.22
CA LEU A 3 -18.96 5.12 -2.86
C LEU A 3 -19.18 4.00 -1.83
N SER A 4 -20.26 3.22 -1.95
CA SER A 4 -20.51 2.07 -1.07
C SER A 4 -19.56 0.91 -1.34
N ASP A 5 -19.18 0.71 -2.60
CA ASP A 5 -18.22 -0.33 -3.00
C ASP A 5 -16.81 0.03 -2.54
N LEU A 6 -16.44 1.32 -2.65
CA LEU A 6 -15.19 1.84 -2.13
C LEU A 6 -15.13 1.72 -0.60
N GLY A 7 -16.19 2.09 0.13
CA GLY A 7 -16.26 1.90 1.58
C GLY A 7 -16.09 0.44 2.00
N GLY A 8 -16.68 -0.49 1.23
CA GLY A 8 -16.48 -1.93 1.41
C GLY A 8 -15.01 -2.34 1.22
N LEU A 9 -14.36 -1.88 0.16
CA LEU A 9 -12.94 -2.16 -0.10
C LEU A 9 -12.01 -1.59 0.97
N ILE A 10 -12.28 -0.38 1.47
CA ILE A 10 -11.55 0.21 2.60
C ILE A 10 -11.72 -0.67 3.85
N GLY A 11 -12.94 -1.15 4.12
CA GLY A 11 -13.22 -2.07 5.23
C GLY A 11 -12.45 -3.39 5.11
N ILE A 12 -12.44 -4.00 3.92
CA ILE A 12 -11.69 -5.24 3.64
C ILE A 12 -10.19 -5.00 3.82
N SER A 13 -9.66 -3.93 3.23
CA SER A 13 -8.24 -3.57 3.35
C SER A 13 -7.84 -3.40 4.82
N ASN A 14 -8.60 -2.61 5.57
CA ASN A 14 -8.35 -2.36 7.00
C ASN A 14 -8.45 -3.63 7.86
N SER A 15 -9.39 -4.53 7.54
CA SER A 15 -9.50 -5.83 8.22
C SER A 15 -8.27 -6.70 7.94
N ASN A 16 -7.87 -6.80 6.67
CA ASN A 16 -6.75 -7.61 6.24
C ASN A 16 -5.42 -7.12 6.83
N LEU A 17 -5.24 -5.80 6.94
CA LEU A 17 -4.05 -5.17 7.53
C LEU A 17 -3.84 -5.50 9.02
N ARG A 18 -4.92 -5.83 9.75
CA ARG A 18 -4.86 -6.21 11.18
C ARG A 18 -4.39 -7.64 11.42
N SER A 19 -4.41 -8.50 10.40
CA SER A 19 -4.04 -9.91 10.52
C SER A 19 -2.75 -10.21 9.78
N VAL A 20 -1.76 -10.80 10.46
CA VAL A 20 -0.46 -11.17 9.86
C VAL A 20 -0.63 -12.06 8.62
N LYS A 21 -1.62 -12.96 8.62
CA LYS A 21 -1.87 -13.91 7.51
C LYS A 21 -2.35 -13.22 6.23
N THR A 22 -3.07 -12.12 6.37
CA THR A 22 -3.75 -11.40 5.27
C THR A 22 -3.13 -10.02 5.04
N ARG A 23 -2.09 -9.65 5.81
CA ARG A 23 -1.50 -8.31 5.78
C ARG A 23 -0.96 -7.97 4.41
N PHE A 24 -0.35 -8.93 3.72
CA PHE A 24 0.12 -8.74 2.35
C PHE A 24 -1.00 -8.27 1.41
N GLU A 25 -2.12 -9.00 1.38
CA GLU A 25 -3.29 -8.64 0.57
C GLU A 25 -3.87 -7.28 0.98
N GLY A 26 -3.92 -7.00 2.29
CA GLY A 26 -4.35 -5.71 2.81
C GLY A 26 -3.46 -4.55 2.33
N VAL A 27 -2.14 -4.72 2.35
CA VAL A 27 -1.19 -3.70 1.87
C VAL A 27 -1.30 -3.53 0.34
N CYS A 28 -1.51 -4.61 -0.41
CA CYS A 28 -1.75 -4.52 -1.86
C CYS A 28 -3.04 -3.74 -2.19
N LEU A 29 -4.13 -4.03 -1.49
CA LEU A 29 -5.39 -3.31 -1.64
C LEU A 29 -5.24 -1.85 -1.21
N LEU A 30 -4.50 -1.58 -0.13
CA LEU A 30 -4.20 -0.22 0.30
C LEU A 30 -3.45 0.57 -0.77
N ALA A 31 -2.44 -0.03 -1.42
CA ALA A 31 -1.70 0.62 -2.49
C ALA A 31 -2.59 1.02 -3.69
N LEU A 32 -3.64 0.24 -3.98
CA LEU A 32 -4.66 0.58 -4.98
C LEU A 32 -5.56 1.72 -4.48
N LEU A 33 -6.09 1.59 -3.25
CA LEU A 33 -6.97 2.59 -2.65
C LEU A 33 -6.31 3.97 -2.57
N VAL A 34 -5.03 4.04 -2.18
CA VAL A 34 -4.26 5.29 -2.14
C VAL A 34 -4.17 5.97 -3.50
N ALA A 35 -4.14 5.20 -4.60
CA ALA A 35 -4.02 5.73 -5.94
C ALA A 35 -5.35 6.13 -6.58
N ASP A 36 -6.43 5.42 -6.24
CA ASP A 36 -7.73 5.55 -6.92
C ASP A 36 -8.84 6.15 -6.02
N SER A 37 -8.57 6.40 -4.73
CA SER A 37 -9.55 7.04 -3.84
C SER A 37 -9.77 8.52 -4.18
N PRO A 38 -11.02 9.01 -4.12
CA PRO A 38 -11.31 10.45 -4.17
C PRO A 38 -10.59 11.21 -3.04
N THR A 39 -10.31 12.49 -3.27
CA THR A 39 -9.58 13.35 -2.32
C THR A 39 -10.21 13.36 -0.93
N ASP A 40 -11.54 13.47 -0.81
CA ASP A 40 -12.22 13.54 0.50
C ASP A 40 -12.02 12.23 1.28
N THR A 41 -12.17 11.08 0.61
CA THR A 41 -11.93 9.76 1.21
C THR A 41 -10.46 9.56 1.58
N PHE A 42 -9.55 10.00 0.71
CA PHE A 42 -8.12 9.99 1.01
C PHE A 42 -7.84 10.80 2.27
N GLN A 43 -8.41 11.99 2.39
CA GLN A 43 -8.19 12.87 3.54
C GLN A 43 -8.63 12.21 4.85
N ASP A 44 -9.84 11.64 4.87
CA ASP A 44 -10.38 10.97 6.05
C ASP A 44 -9.55 9.75 6.49
N GLN A 45 -8.96 9.03 5.54
CA GLN A 45 -8.27 7.76 5.81
C GLN A 45 -6.74 7.88 5.88
N CYS A 46 -6.14 8.95 5.36
CA CYS A 46 -4.69 9.08 5.16
C CYS A 46 -3.90 8.78 6.45
N ILE A 47 -4.29 9.39 7.57
CA ILE A 47 -3.58 9.21 8.85
C ILE A 47 -3.73 7.77 9.37
N SER A 48 -4.90 7.15 9.21
CA SER A 48 -5.13 5.75 9.57
C SER A 48 -4.25 4.80 8.74
N TRP A 49 -4.18 5.05 7.43
CA TRP A 49 -3.36 4.27 6.51
C TRP A 49 -1.86 4.45 6.77
N LEU A 50 -1.40 5.68 7.03
CA LEU A 50 0.01 5.95 7.39
C LEU A 50 0.43 5.18 8.64
N ARG A 51 -0.39 5.20 9.70
CA ARG A 51 -0.11 4.43 10.93
C ARG A 51 -0.04 2.93 10.67
N THR A 52 -0.90 2.41 9.81
CA THR A 52 -0.95 0.98 9.49
C THR A 52 0.25 0.54 8.65
N VAL A 53 0.66 1.36 7.68
CA VAL A 53 1.87 1.14 6.89
C VAL A 53 3.12 1.20 7.76
N GLN A 54 3.20 2.18 8.65
CA GLN A 54 4.28 2.29 9.62
C GLN A 54 4.37 1.08 10.53
N HIS A 55 3.24 0.60 11.05
CA HIS A 55 3.20 -0.63 11.84
C HIS A 55 3.72 -1.82 11.04
N THR A 56 3.32 -1.97 9.77
CA THR A 56 3.81 -3.04 8.87
C THR A 56 5.33 -2.99 8.70
N ILE A 57 5.90 -1.81 8.49
CA ILE A 57 7.35 -1.62 8.36
C ILE A 57 8.09 -2.06 9.64
N GLN A 58 7.49 -1.84 10.82
CA GLN A 58 8.08 -2.19 12.11
C GLN A 58 7.84 -3.65 12.53
N SER A 59 6.85 -4.34 11.94
CA SER A 59 6.33 -5.63 12.45
C SER A 59 7.13 -6.88 12.04
N GLN A 60 8.34 -6.74 11.47
CA GLN A 60 9.13 -7.85 10.94
C GLN A 60 8.36 -8.71 9.92
N ASP A 61 7.52 -8.09 9.10
CA ASP A 61 6.80 -8.78 8.02
C ASP A 61 7.76 -9.34 6.95
N PRO A 62 7.30 -10.29 6.12
CA PRO A 62 8.07 -10.75 4.97
C PRO A 62 8.53 -9.59 4.09
N GLN A 63 9.74 -9.68 3.53
CA GLN A 63 10.34 -8.59 2.74
C GLN A 63 9.42 -8.08 1.64
N THR A 64 8.71 -8.96 0.93
CA THR A 64 7.76 -8.59 -0.12
C THR A 64 6.61 -7.72 0.41
N THR A 65 6.12 -7.97 1.63
CA THR A 65 5.09 -7.14 2.27
C THR A 65 5.64 -5.76 2.64
N ILE A 66 6.86 -5.71 3.17
CA ILE A 66 7.54 -4.45 3.51
C ILE A 66 7.77 -3.60 2.24
N GLU A 67 8.21 -4.22 1.14
CA GLU A 67 8.43 -3.52 -0.14
C GLU A 67 7.15 -2.85 -0.67
N VAL A 68 6.01 -3.55 -0.64
CA VAL A 68 4.72 -2.97 -1.06
C VAL A 68 4.28 -1.88 -0.08
N ALA A 69 4.51 -2.06 1.23
CA ALA A 69 4.19 -1.07 2.25
C ALA A 69 4.99 0.23 2.06
N ILE A 70 6.28 0.15 1.73
CA ILE A 70 7.13 1.30 1.41
C ILE A 70 6.62 2.02 0.15
N TRP A 71 6.12 1.28 -0.84
CA TRP A 71 5.54 1.88 -2.03
C TRP A 71 4.24 2.64 -1.72
N ALA A 72 3.35 2.03 -0.93
CA ALA A 72 2.14 2.68 -0.44
C ALA A 72 2.48 3.92 0.41
N LEU A 73 3.51 3.84 1.25
CA LEU A 73 4.03 4.97 2.03
C LEU A 73 4.44 6.14 1.14
N ARG A 74 5.21 5.86 0.08
CA ARG A 74 5.66 6.89 -0.87
C ARG A 74 4.47 7.62 -1.48
N ASP A 75 3.47 6.87 -1.94
CA ASP A 75 2.32 7.46 -2.60
C ASP A 75 1.43 8.21 -1.59
N LEU A 76 1.23 7.67 -0.38
CA LEU A 76 0.58 8.37 0.73
C LEU A 76 1.22 9.73 1.00
N LEU A 77 2.55 9.77 1.16
CA LEU A 77 3.29 11.00 1.42
C LEU A 77 3.22 11.98 0.25
N LYS A 78 3.29 11.47 -0.98
CA LYS A 78 3.18 12.29 -2.20
C LYS A 78 1.81 12.94 -2.32
N TYR A 79 0.73 12.21 -2.05
CA TYR A 79 -0.63 12.75 -2.13
C TYR A 79 -0.95 13.65 -0.93
N SER A 80 -0.53 13.27 0.29
CA SER A 80 -0.74 14.12 1.47
C SER A 80 0.01 15.44 1.37
N ALA A 81 1.19 15.47 0.73
CA ALA A 81 1.95 16.71 0.50
C ALA A 81 1.26 17.72 -0.41
N GLN A 82 0.30 17.28 -1.23
CA GLN A 82 -0.51 18.16 -2.09
C GLN A 82 -1.65 18.84 -1.33
N LEU A 83 -1.92 18.42 -0.08
CA LEU A 83 -3.02 18.87 0.74
C LEU A 83 -2.45 19.60 1.96
N PRO A 84 -2.51 20.94 2.03
CA PRO A 84 -1.74 21.72 3.00
C PRO A 84 -1.96 21.33 4.48
N GLU A 85 -3.20 21.03 4.86
CA GLU A 85 -3.54 20.66 6.24
C GLU A 85 -2.94 19.30 6.62
N LEU A 86 -3.11 18.30 5.75
CA LEU A 86 -2.49 16.98 5.94
C LEU A 86 -0.97 17.03 5.85
N ALA A 87 -0.42 17.81 4.93
CA ALA A 87 1.03 17.97 4.79
C ALA A 87 1.64 18.46 6.11
N ARG A 88 1.01 19.44 6.76
CA ARG A 88 1.44 19.95 8.07
C ARG A 88 1.34 18.88 9.16
N GLU A 89 0.21 18.18 9.24
CA GLU A 89 0.00 17.13 10.23
C GLU A 89 1.00 15.97 10.06
N VAL A 90 1.18 15.50 8.83
CA VAL A 90 2.12 14.43 8.49
C VAL A 90 3.55 14.86 8.80
N ALA A 91 3.95 16.08 8.39
CA ALA A 91 5.28 16.60 8.65
C ALA A 91 5.61 16.70 10.15
N MET A 92 4.66 17.19 10.96
CA MET A 92 4.92 17.42 12.38
C MET A 92 4.82 16.14 13.22
N ASN A 93 3.88 15.25 12.89
CA ASN A 93 3.52 14.14 13.79
C ASN A 93 3.97 12.75 13.27
N HIS A 94 4.10 12.58 11.95
CA HIS A 94 4.30 11.26 11.35
C HIS A 94 5.68 11.08 10.72
N ILE A 95 6.24 12.12 10.08
CA ILE A 95 7.56 12.05 9.43
C ILE A 95 8.67 11.60 10.41
N PRO A 96 8.79 12.13 11.65
CA PRO A 96 9.84 11.69 12.56
C PRO A 96 9.80 10.19 12.84
N THR A 97 8.61 9.68 13.15
CA THR A 97 8.42 8.25 13.42
C THR A 97 8.64 7.42 12.16
N ILE A 98 8.22 7.91 10.98
CA ILE A 98 8.44 7.22 9.70
C ILE A 98 9.93 7.08 9.42
N VAL A 99 10.69 8.17 9.56
CA VAL A 99 12.14 8.17 9.37
C VAL A 99 12.80 7.18 10.33
N THR A 100 12.44 7.20 11.61
CA THR A 100 12.93 6.21 12.59
C THR A 100 12.60 4.77 12.20
N SER A 101 11.40 4.54 11.67
CA SER A 101 10.97 3.20 11.23
C SER A 101 11.79 2.70 10.04
N LEU A 102 12.06 3.59 9.07
CA LEU A 102 12.87 3.28 7.89
C LEU A 102 14.35 3.07 8.23
N LEU A 103 14.91 3.87 9.14
CA LEU A 103 16.27 3.69 9.65
C LEU A 103 16.43 2.38 10.43
N GLY A 104 15.36 1.91 11.09
CA GLY A 104 15.32 0.64 11.80
C GLY A 104 15.21 -0.59 10.89
N LEU A 105 14.99 -0.41 9.58
CA LEU A 105 15.00 -1.53 8.64
C LEU A 105 16.42 -2.06 8.53
N LYS A 106 16.61 -3.35 8.82
CA LYS A 106 17.88 -4.02 8.57
C LYS A 106 18.16 -3.94 7.06
N PRO A 107 19.35 -3.48 6.63
CA PRO A 107 19.71 -3.41 5.22
C PRO A 107 20.03 -4.81 4.69
N GLU A 108 19.05 -5.70 4.65
CA GLU A 108 19.08 -6.87 3.76
C GLU A 108 18.62 -6.41 2.37
N VAL A 109 19.28 -5.37 1.85
CA VAL A 109 19.16 -4.93 0.46
C VAL A 109 19.92 -5.93 -0.40
N SER A 110 19.34 -7.12 -0.54
CA SER A 110 19.74 -8.02 -1.62
C SER A 110 19.40 -7.35 -2.95
N PRO A 111 20.38 -7.12 -3.85
CA PRO A 111 20.12 -6.60 -5.19
C PRO A 111 19.50 -7.72 -6.04
N ARG A 112 18.22 -8.00 -5.85
CA ARG A 112 17.43 -8.89 -6.72
C ARG A 112 16.33 -8.18 -7.48
N LEU A 113 16.49 -6.86 -7.67
CA LEU A 113 15.78 -6.12 -8.73
C LEU A 113 16.52 -6.18 -10.08
N GLN A 114 17.36 -7.19 -10.31
CA GLN A 114 17.73 -7.57 -11.66
C GLN A 114 16.77 -8.67 -12.13
N HIS A 115 15.73 -8.21 -12.81
CA HIS A 115 15.24 -8.88 -14.01
C HIS A 115 14.66 -10.30 -13.83
N LYS A 116 13.52 -10.43 -13.14
CA LYS A 116 12.33 -11.21 -13.60
C LYS A 116 11.23 -11.21 -12.54
N GLN A 117 10.03 -10.80 -12.96
CA GLN A 117 8.75 -10.88 -12.23
C GLN A 117 8.73 -10.24 -10.84
N SER A 118 8.86 -8.92 -10.85
CA SER A 118 8.38 -8.08 -9.76
C SER A 118 6.85 -8.29 -9.62
N PRO A 119 6.28 -8.57 -8.42
CA PRO A 119 4.83 -8.67 -8.22
C PRO A 119 4.10 -7.37 -8.64
N PHE A 120 4.86 -6.29 -8.79
CA PHE A 120 4.45 -5.02 -9.34
C PHE A 120 4.04 -5.06 -10.83
N PHE A 121 4.52 -6.00 -11.64
CA PHE A 121 4.02 -6.18 -13.02
C PHE A 121 2.56 -6.66 -13.01
N LEU A 122 2.15 -7.37 -11.95
CA LEU A 122 0.78 -7.84 -11.78
C LEU A 122 -0.15 -6.68 -11.38
N ILE A 123 0.29 -5.82 -10.45
CA ILE A 123 -0.51 -4.66 -9.99
C ILE A 123 -0.56 -3.55 -11.05
N LYS A 124 0.55 -3.27 -11.75
CA LYS A 124 0.52 -2.35 -12.91
C LYS A 124 -0.17 -2.96 -14.13
N GLY A 125 -0.08 -4.28 -14.34
CA GLY A 125 -0.82 -4.99 -15.38
C GLY A 125 -2.34 -4.83 -15.20
N LEU A 126 -2.83 -4.96 -13.96
CA LEU A 126 -4.23 -4.66 -13.63
C LEU A 126 -4.62 -3.20 -13.93
N ARG A 127 -3.71 -2.23 -13.77
CA ARG A 127 -3.96 -0.81 -14.08
C ARG A 127 -4.03 -0.51 -15.58
N HIS A 128 -3.31 -1.27 -16.43
CA HIS A 128 -3.30 -1.06 -17.88
C HIS A 128 -4.30 -1.96 -18.64
N GLU A 129 -4.86 -2.98 -17.97
CA GLU A 129 -5.79 -3.96 -18.54
C GLU A 129 -7.27 -3.71 -18.17
N THR A 130 -7.62 -2.55 -17.62
CA THR A 130 -9.03 -2.12 -17.48
C THR A 130 -9.66 -1.65 -18.80
N GLY A 131 -9.06 -2.02 -19.94
CA GLY A 131 -9.64 -1.92 -21.28
C GLY A 131 -10.02 -3.26 -21.92
N SER A 132 -9.65 -4.43 -21.37
CA SER A 132 -10.09 -5.74 -21.92
C SER A 132 -9.79 -6.93 -21.01
N ARG A 133 -10.87 -7.54 -20.50
CA ARG A 133 -11.08 -8.97 -20.15
C ARG A 133 -9.88 -9.70 -19.50
N VAL A 134 -9.83 -9.63 -18.17
CA VAL A 134 -8.98 -10.46 -17.32
C VAL A 134 -9.30 -11.95 -17.54
N ARG A 135 -8.34 -12.69 -18.11
CA ARG A 135 -8.35 -14.16 -18.14
C ARG A 135 -7.60 -14.66 -16.91
N PHE A 136 -8.31 -15.25 -15.96
CA PHE A 136 -7.69 -16.02 -14.89
C PHE A 136 -7.02 -17.25 -15.52
N GLY A 137 -5.69 -17.27 -15.54
CA GLY A 137 -4.92 -18.43 -15.94
C GLY A 137 -5.13 -19.53 -14.90
N SER A 138 -5.98 -20.50 -15.24
CA SER A 138 -6.11 -21.75 -14.51
C SER A 138 -4.74 -22.41 -14.42
N ARG A 139 -4.40 -22.74 -13.19
CA ARG A 139 -3.36 -23.69 -12.83
C ARG A 139 -3.82 -25.05 -13.37
N GLU A 140 -3.27 -25.48 -14.50
CA GLU A 140 -3.40 -26.86 -14.95
C GLU A 140 -2.03 -27.54 -14.90
N SER A 141 -2.06 -28.65 -14.18
CA SER A 141 -1.00 -29.55 -13.76
C SER A 141 -0.52 -30.41 -14.93
N LEU A 142 0.79 -30.53 -15.11
CA LEU A 142 1.61 -31.74 -15.32
C LEU A 142 2.97 -31.36 -15.92
#